data_AF-A0A520ZWU5-F1
#
_entry.id   AF-A0A520ZWU5-F1
#
_cell.length_a   1.000
_cell.length_b   1.000
_cell.length_c   1.000
_cell.angle_alpha   90.00
_cell.angle_beta   90.00
_cell.angle_gamma   90.00
#
_symmetry.space_group_name_H-M   'P 1'
#
loop_
_entity.id
_entity.type
_entity.pdbx_description
1 polymer ?
#
loop_
_entity_poly.entity_id
_entity_poly.type
_entity_poly.pdbx_seq_one_letter_code
_entity_poly.pdbx_strand_id
1 'polypeptide(L)' 'MKAIHNETRLEVGFDIPAEIGMAVEEIATPALIIDLDAFEKNVKVMADFIKDNAI' A
#
# COMPACT_ATOMS: atom_id res chain seq x y z
N MET A 1 -25.07 28.25 -10.85
CA MET A 1 -24.69 27.55 -9.61
C MET A 1 -23.74 26.43 -10.02
N LYS A 2 -22.42 26.66 -9.90
CA LYS A 2 -21.41 25.67 -10.31
C LYS A 2 -21.27 24.69 -9.14
N ALA A 3 -21.51 23.40 -9.38
CA ALA A 3 -21.23 22.38 -8.39
C ALA A 3 -19.74 22.48 -8.01
N ILE A 4 -19.50 22.86 -6.76
CA ILE A 4 -18.22 22.85 -6.09
C ILE A 4 -17.83 21.38 -5.90
N HIS A 5 -17.20 20.77 -6.90
CA HIS A 5 -16.45 19.53 -6.68
C HIS A 5 -15.26 19.90 -5.81
N ASN A 6 -15.39 19.64 -4.52
CA ASN A 6 -14.25 19.64 -3.60
C ASN A 6 -13.55 18.29 -3.80
N GLU A 7 -12.63 18.22 -4.75
CA GLU A 7 -11.68 17.10 -4.80
C GLU A 7 -10.71 17.29 -3.64
N THR A 8 -10.98 16.63 -2.52
CA THR A 8 -10.10 16.65 -1.36
C THR A 8 -8.77 16.02 -1.78
N ARG A 9 -7.75 16.86 -1.99
CA ARG A 9 -6.39 16.39 -2.20
C ARG A 9 -5.92 15.73 -0.90
N LEU A 10 -5.42 14.51 -1.00
CA LEU A 10 -4.84 13.80 0.14
C LEU A 10 -3.57 14.53 0.60
N GLU A 11 -3.41 14.69 1.90
CA GLU A 11 -2.26 15.35 2.51
C GLU A 11 -1.41 14.34 3.30
N VAL A 12 -0.11 14.28 3.01
CA VAL A 12 0.84 13.42 3.72
C VAL A 12 0.99 13.85 5.17
N GLY A 13 0.89 12.90 6.09
CA GLY A 13 0.92 13.15 7.54
C GLY A 13 -0.42 13.54 8.15
N PHE A 14 -1.47 13.72 7.34
CA PHE A 14 -2.84 13.94 7.81
C PHE A 14 -3.78 12.81 7.36
N ASP A 15 -3.99 12.65 6.05
CA ASP A 15 -4.91 11.64 5.48
C ASP A 15 -4.19 10.39 4.97
N ILE A 16 -2.92 10.54 4.55
CA ILE A 16 -2.09 9.44 4.03
C ILE A 16 -0.69 9.48 4.64
N PRO A 17 0.01 8.35 4.78
CA PRO A 17 1.35 8.32 5.38
C PRO A 17 2.47 8.66 4.38
N ALA A 18 2.24 8.49 3.08
CA ALA A 18 3.24 8.67 2.03
C ALA A 18 2.60 8.86 0.65
N GLU A 19 3.38 9.34 -0.31
CA GLU A 19 3.05 9.37 -1.74
C GLU A 19 3.93 8.40 -2.54
N ILE A 20 3.50 8.05 -3.75
CA ILE A 20 4.25 7.17 -4.65
C ILE A 20 5.58 7.83 -5.02
N GLY A 21 6.69 7.10 -4.82
CA GLY A 21 8.05 7.58 -5.13
C GLY A 21 8.74 8.28 -3.96
N MET A 22 8.07 8.48 -2.82
CA MET A 22 8.65 8.98 -1.59
C MET A 22 9.67 7.98 -1.02
N ALA A 23 10.75 8.49 -0.42
CA ALA A 23 11.73 7.65 0.27
C ALA A 23 11.13 7.07 1.56
N VAL A 24 11.57 5.87 1.96
CA VAL A 24 10.99 5.18 3.13
C VAL A 24 11.22 5.96 4.43
N GLU A 25 12.33 6.68 4.52
CA GLU A 25 12.71 7.49 5.67
C GLU A 25 11.85 8.75 5.82
N GLU A 26 11.14 9.16 4.77
CA GLU A 26 10.27 10.34 4.74
C GLU A 26 8.81 10.01 5.03
N ILE A 27 8.48 8.71 5.15
CA ILE A 27 7.12 8.24 5.46
C ILE A 27 6.71 8.72 6.85
N ALA A 28 5.53 9.34 6.94
CA ALA A 28 4.99 9.80 8.22
C ALA A 28 4.69 8.62 9.17
N THR A 29 5.14 8.72 10.42
CA THR A 29 4.92 7.69 11.45
C THR A 29 3.84 8.10 12.45
N PRO A 30 3.03 7.16 12.97
CA PRO A 30 3.06 5.71 12.72
C PRO A 30 2.40 5.32 11.39
N ALA A 31 2.98 4.33 10.70
CA ALA A 31 2.43 3.78 9.46
C ALA A 31 2.64 2.26 9.38
N LEU A 32 1.80 1.58 8.60
CA LEU A 32 1.98 0.19 8.21
C LEU A 32 2.78 0.15 6.90
N ILE A 33 3.95 -0.49 6.93
CA ILE A 33 4.82 -0.65 5.76
C ILE A 33 4.76 -2.10 5.29
N ILE A 34 4.67 -2.30 3.97
CA ILE A 34 4.68 -3.61 3.33
C ILE A 34 5.85 -3.64 2.35
N ASP A 35 6.76 -4.59 2.55
CA ASP A 35 7.76 -4.98 1.55
C ASP A 35 7.04 -5.79 0.44
N LEU A 36 6.94 -5.20 -0.75
CA LEU A 36 6.21 -5.79 -1.86
C LEU A 36 6.88 -7.06 -2.39
N ASP A 37 8.22 -7.10 -2.46
CA ASP A 37 8.95 -8.28 -2.95
C ASP A 37 8.71 -9.48 -2.02
N ALA A 38 8.74 -9.24 -0.70
CA ALA A 38 8.45 -10.25 0.30
C ALA A 38 6.98 -10.68 0.27
N PHE A 39 6.04 -9.74 0.14
CA PHE A 39 4.61 -10.02 0.05
C PHE A 39 4.27 -10.88 -1.17
N GLU A 40 4.76 -10.50 -2.35
CA GLU A 40 4.54 -11.23 -3.59
C GLU A 40 5.11 -12.66 -3.52
N LYS A 41 6.31 -12.82 -2.97
CA LYS A 41 6.91 -14.13 -2.71
C LYS A 41 6.04 -14.97 -1.78
N ASN A 42 5.54 -14.40 -0.68
CA ASN A 42 4.71 -15.12 0.29
C ASN A 42 3.38 -15.59 -0.35
N VAL A 43 2.74 -14.73 -1.14
CA VAL A 43 1.53 -15.10 -1.90
C VAL A 43 1.82 -16.21 -2.90
N LYS A 44 2.94 -16.11 -3.64
CA LYS A 44 3.36 -17.16 -4.57
C LYS A 44 3.61 -18.50 -3.88
N VAL A 45 4.32 -18.50 -2.75
CA VAL A 45 4.59 -19.72 -1.97
C VAL A 45 3.29 -20.38 -1.54
N MET A 46 2.32 -19.61 -1.05
CA MET A 46 1.01 -20.16 -0.68
C MET A 46 0.26 -20.73 -1.89
N ALA A 47 0.28 -20.02 -3.02
CA ALA A 47 -0.36 -20.47 -4.25
C ALA A 47 0.26 -21.77 -4.80
N ASP A 48 1.58 -21.90 -4.77
CA ASP A 48 2.29 -23.10 -5.20
C ASP A 48 2.02 -24.26 -4.21
N PHE A 49 2.02 -23.99 -2.91
CA PHE A 49 1.64 -24.98 -1.88
C PHE A 49 0.25 -25.58 -2.12
N ILE A 50 -0.74 -24.73 -2.44
CA ILE A 50 -2.11 -25.17 -2.74
C ILE A 50 -2.15 -26.07 -3.99
N LYS A 51 -1.46 -25.67 -5.06
CA LYS A 51 -1.41 -26.45 -6.31
C LYS A 51 -0.79 -27.82 -6.11
N ASP A 52 0.26 -27.90 -5.30
CA ASP A 52 1.02 -29.13 -5.07
C ASP A 52 0.31 -30.10 -4.11
N ASN A 53 -0.50 -29.58 -3.18
CA ASN A 53 -1.16 -30.37 -2.13
C ASN A 53 -2.67 -30.61 -2.35
N ALA A 54 -3.22 -30.14 -3.48
CA ALA A 54 -4.59 -30.39 -3.92
C ALA A 54 -5.67 -30.11 -2.86
N ILE A 55 -5.56 -28.98 -2.17
CA ILE A 55 -6.65 -28.39 -1.35
C ILE A 55 -7.33 -27.29 -2.17
#